data_AF-A0A315EEU8-F1
#
_entry.id   AF-A0A315EEU8-F1
#
_cell.length_a   1.000
_cell.length_b   1.000
_cell.length_c   1.000
_cell.angle_alpha   90.00
_cell.angle_beta   90.00
_cell.angle_gamma   90.00
#
_symmetry.space_group_name_H-M   'P 1'
#
loop_
_entity.id
_entity.type
_entity.pdbx_description
1 polymer ?
#
loop_
_entity_poly.entity_id
_entity_poly.type
_entity_poly.pdbx_seq_one_letter_code
_entity_poly.pdbx_strand_id
1 'polypeptide(L)'
;MFIYNHPSVAAQKAALAPGLYQGCAALYADESSNRTVLMAEYRASSERSICAVELILYSSVGDIEYRNFVRLTNGYWRNNHGEINQELSDFLPEDIENFRVFKNMKLIPQLIGTPIHPQKAAYLH
;
A
#
# COMPACT_ATOMS: atom_id res chain seq x y z
N MET A 1 1.25 -4.03 -5.37
CA MET A 1 1.16 -2.87 -6.27
C MET A 1 2.55 -2.45 -6.67
N PHE A 2 3.44 -2.35 -5.69
CA PHE A 2 4.86 -2.09 -5.78
C PHE A 2 5.69 -3.27 -5.27
N ILE A 3 5.24 -3.96 -4.21
CA ILE A 3 5.94 -5.15 -3.70
C ILE A 3 5.59 -6.37 -4.55
N TYR A 4 4.30 -6.59 -4.77
CA TYR A 4 3.81 -7.69 -5.59
C TYR A 4 3.17 -7.17 -6.89
N ASN A 5 3.74 -7.59 -8.04
CA ASN A 5 3.28 -7.27 -9.39
C ASN A 5 2.27 -8.32 -9.88
N HIS A 6 1.10 -8.39 -9.23
CA HIS A 6 0.01 -9.25 -9.69
C HIS A 6 -0.93 -8.50 -10.65
N PRO A 7 -1.45 -9.11 -11.73
CA PRO A 7 -2.30 -8.41 -12.71
C PRO A 7 -3.51 -7.68 -12.10
N SER A 8 -4.10 -8.23 -11.03
CA SER A 8 -5.23 -7.60 -10.32
C SER A 8 -4.88 -6.27 -9.63
N VAL A 9 -3.60 -5.91 -9.51
CA VAL A 9 -3.17 -4.66 -8.87
C VAL A 9 -3.01 -3.50 -9.87
N ALA A 10 -3.08 -3.77 -11.17
CA ALA A 10 -2.86 -2.76 -12.20
C ALA A 10 -3.88 -1.61 -12.12
N ALA A 11 -5.16 -1.94 -11.89
CA ALA A 11 -6.23 -0.97 -11.72
C ALA A 11 -5.99 -0.05 -10.51
N GLN A 12 -5.43 -0.61 -9.43
CA GLN A 12 -5.17 0.16 -8.22
C GLN A 12 -3.93 1.04 -8.36
N LYS A 13 -2.90 0.58 -9.08
CA LYS A 13 -1.76 1.43 -9.44
C LYS A 13 -2.15 2.59 -10.35
N ALA A 14 -3.08 2.37 -11.27
CA ALA A 14 -3.60 3.40 -12.16
C ALA A 14 -4.47 4.44 -11.43
N ALA A 15 -5.03 4.10 -10.27
CA ALA A 15 -5.80 5.03 -9.45
C ALA A 15 -4.92 6.03 -8.66
N LEU A 16 -3.61 5.79 -8.60
CA LEU A 16 -2.66 6.67 -7.93
C LEU A 16 -2.19 7.79 -8.87
N ALA A 17 -2.04 8.99 -8.32
CA ALA A 17 -1.49 10.12 -9.04
C ALA A 17 -0.04 9.83 -9.48
N PRO A 18 0.38 10.25 -10.68
CA PRO A 18 1.78 10.12 -11.10
C PRO A 18 2.73 10.84 -10.13
N GLY A 19 3.88 10.24 -9.82
CA GLY A 19 4.85 10.83 -8.90
C GLY A 19 5.72 9.81 -8.18
N LEU A 20 6.57 10.32 -7.28
CA LEU A 20 7.45 9.51 -6.43
C LEU A 20 6.75 9.18 -5.11
N TYR A 21 6.72 7.90 -4.75
CA TYR A 21 6.10 7.39 -3.53
C TYR A 21 7.16 6.89 -2.57
N GLN A 22 7.02 7.27 -1.30
CA GLN A 22 7.82 6.75 -0.20
C GLN A 22 7.00 5.71 0.56
N GLY A 23 7.66 4.65 1.01
CA GLY A 23 6.97 3.60 1.75
C GLY A 23 7.75 3.10 2.96
N CYS A 24 6.99 2.58 3.92
CA CYS A 24 7.47 1.83 5.05
C CYS A 24 6.73 0.49 5.07
N ALA A 25 7.39 -0.57 5.54
CA ALA A 25 6.74 -1.83 5.80
C ALA A 25 6.97 -2.28 7.24
N ALA A 26 5.96 -2.93 7.78
CA ALA A 26 6.00 -3.63 9.05
C ALA A 26 5.67 -5.10 8.81
N LEU A 27 6.51 -5.98 9.37
CA LEU A 27 6.26 -7.42 9.43
C LEU A 27 5.71 -7.74 10.81
N TYR A 28 4.55 -8.39 10.82
CA TYR A 28 3.86 -8.84 12.00
C TYR A 28 3.83 -10.36 12.04
N ALA A 29 3.82 -10.93 13.24
CA ALA A 29 3.59 -12.34 13.48
C ALA A 29 2.52 -12.50 14.55
N ASP A 30 1.71 -13.56 14.44
CA ASP A 30 0.83 -13.95 15.54
C ASP A 30 1.62 -14.58 16.69
N GLU A 31 0.99 -14.78 17.85
CA GLU A 31 1.66 -15.33 19.04
C GLU A 31 2.30 -16.71 18.80
N SER A 32 1.70 -17.50 17.90
CA SER A 32 2.20 -18.82 17.53
C SER A 32 3.34 -18.78 16.49
N SER A 33 3.62 -17.61 15.91
CA SER A 33 4.54 -17.40 14.78
C SER A 33 4.22 -18.23 13.53
N ASN A 34 3.00 -18.78 13.44
CA ASN A 34 2.58 -19.59 12.30
C ASN A 34 1.88 -18.76 11.23
N ARG A 35 1.40 -17.57 11.58
CA ARG A 35 0.87 -16.59 10.63
C ARG A 35 1.73 -15.35 10.65
N THR A 36 2.00 -14.80 9.47
CA THR A 36 2.71 -13.52 9.35
C THR A 36 1.99 -12.58 8.40
N VAL A 37 2.09 -11.30 8.67
CA VAL A 37 1.50 -10.24 7.84
C VAL A 37 2.60 -9.25 7.50
N LEU A 38 2.83 -9.01 6.22
CA LEU A 38 3.59 -7.86 5.76
C LEU A 38 2.61 -6.76 5.38
N MET A 39 2.62 -5.64 6.11
CA MET A 39 1.87 -4.44 5.75
C MET A 39 2.84 -3.39 5.25
N ALA A 40 2.63 -2.92 4.03
CA ALA A 40 3.41 -1.85 3.43
C ALA A 40 2.52 -0.64 3.16
N GLU A 41 2.90 0.50 3.72
CA GLU A 41 2.18 1.75 3.60
C GLU A 41 2.96 2.71 2.73
N TYR A 42 2.26 3.37 1.82
CA TYR A 42 2.84 4.29 0.86
C TYR A 42 2.13 5.64 0.90
N ARG A 43 2.93 6.69 0.74
CA ARG A 43 2.47 8.05 0.53
C ARG A 43 3.18 8.65 -0.68
N ALA A 44 2.49 9.52 -1.42
CA ALA A 44 3.16 10.38 -2.38
C ALA A 44 4.16 11.29 -1.63
N SER A 45 5.32 11.56 -2.23
CA SER A 45 6.38 12.37 -1.58
C SER A 45 5.92 13.81 -1.29
N SER A 46 4.95 14.30 -2.07
CA SER A 46 4.29 15.61 -1.89
C SER A 46 3.21 15.61 -0.81
N GLU A 47 2.81 14.44 -0.31
CA GLU A 47 1.68 14.29 0.62
C GLU A 47 2.12 13.78 1.99
N ARG A 48 1.33 14.10 3.01
CA ARG A 48 1.54 13.63 4.38
C ARG A 48 0.80 12.33 4.68
N SER A 49 -0.35 12.13 4.03
CA SER A 49 -1.24 11.00 4.31
C SER A 49 -0.82 9.75 3.56
N ILE A 50 -1.03 8.58 4.17
CA ILE A 50 -0.97 7.30 3.46
C ILE A 50 -2.10 7.28 2.43
N CYS A 51 -1.76 6.88 1.20
CA CYS A 51 -2.67 6.84 0.06
C CYS A 51 -2.73 5.45 -0.58
N ALA A 52 -1.80 4.55 -0.26
CA ALA A 52 -1.86 3.17 -0.67
C ALA A 52 -1.30 2.24 0.41
N VAL A 53 -1.91 1.07 0.55
CA VAL A 53 -1.48 0.01 1.46
C VAL A 53 -1.46 -1.32 0.73
N GLU A 54 -0.43 -2.12 0.98
CA GLU A 54 -0.35 -3.51 0.55
C GLU A 54 -0.25 -4.42 1.76
N LEU A 55 -0.98 -5.52 1.71
CA LEU A 55 -1.03 -6.54 2.73
C LEU A 55 -0.72 -7.89 2.08
N ILE A 56 0.31 -8.55 2.59
CA ILE A 56 0.64 -9.94 2.25
C ILE A 56 0.45 -10.76 3.52
N LEU A 57 -0.53 -11.65 3.50
CA LEU A 57 -0.84 -12.53 4.62
C LEU A 57 -0.33 -13.92 4.29
N TYR A 58 0.50 -14.47 5.17
CA TYR A 58 0.96 -15.84 5.13
C TYR A 58 0.22 -16.62 6.22
N SER A 59 -0.55 -17.62 5.81
CA SER A 59 -1.28 -18.49 6.71
C SER A 59 -0.41 -19.65 7.22
N SER A 60 -0.87 -20.30 8.30
CA SER A 60 -0.21 -21.48 8.88
C SER A 60 -0.25 -22.72 7.97
N VAL A 61 -1.13 -22.74 6.97
CA VAL A 61 -1.26 -23.83 5.99
C VAL A 61 -0.45 -23.58 4.71
N GLY A 62 0.29 -22.47 4.65
CA GLY A 62 1.15 -22.11 3.52
C GLY A 62 0.46 -21.26 2.45
N ASP A 63 -0.82 -20.94 2.60
CA ASP A 63 -1.51 -20.03 1.68
C ASP A 63 -0.98 -18.60 1.83
N ILE A 64 -0.83 -17.93 0.68
CA ILE A 64 -0.45 -16.51 0.59
C ILE A 64 -1.65 -15.75 0.06
N GLU A 65 -2.19 -14.86 0.87
CA GLU A 65 -3.21 -13.92 0.44
C GLU A 65 -2.59 -12.53 0.20
N TYR A 66 -2.96 -11.92 -0.91
CA TYR A 66 -2.51 -10.60 -1.27
C TYR A 66 -3.69 -9.64 -1.38
N ARG A 67 -3.66 -8.56 -0.60
CA ARG A 67 -4.64 -7.48 -0.64
C ARG A 67 -3.94 -6.15 -0.87
N ASN A 68 -4.60 -5.24 -1.57
CA ASN A 68 -4.14 -3.86 -1.65
C ASN A 68 -5.31 -2.89 -1.56
N PHE A 69 -4.97 -1.68 -1.13
CA PHE A 69 -5.91 -0.64 -0.80
C PHE A 69 -5.41 0.68 -1.33
N VAL A 70 -6.31 1.48 -1.88
CA VAL A 70 -6.03 2.85 -2.31
C VAL A 70 -7.02 3.78 -1.65
N ARG A 71 -6.50 4.90 -1.15
CA ARG A 71 -7.34 5.96 -0.60
C ARG A 71 -7.88 6.82 -1.74
N LEU A 72 -9.19 6.97 -1.76
CA LEU A 72 -9.92 7.80 -2.69
C LEU A 72 -9.87 9.27 -2.25
N THR A 73 -10.18 10.19 -3.18
CA THR A 73 -10.18 11.64 -2.92
C THR A 73 -11.20 12.08 -1.88
N ASN A 74 -12.29 11.32 -1.72
CA ASN A 74 -13.28 11.53 -0.67
C ASN A 74 -12.86 10.96 0.70
N GLY A 75 -11.65 10.41 0.81
CA GLY A 75 -11.07 9.89 2.05
C GLY A 75 -11.32 8.41 2.32
N TYR A 76 -12.21 7.76 1.57
CA TYR A 76 -12.55 6.33 1.69
C TYR A 76 -11.44 5.43 1.15
N TRP A 77 -11.47 4.16 1.52
CA TRP A 77 -10.54 3.14 1.06
C TRP A 77 -11.23 2.17 0.10
N ARG A 78 -10.56 1.87 -1.01
CA ARG A 78 -11.00 0.85 -1.98
C ARG A 78 -10.01 -0.30 -2.03
N ASN A 79 -10.49 -1.54 -1.92
CA ASN A 79 -9.64 -2.74 -2.05
C ASN A 79 -9.50 -3.24 -3.51
N ASN A 80 -8.68 -4.27 -3.75
CA ASN A 80 -8.47 -4.86 -5.08
C ASN A 80 -9.70 -5.59 -5.66
N HIS A 81 -10.75 -5.83 -4.88
CA HIS A 81 -12.03 -6.39 -5.36
C HIS A 81 -13.05 -5.30 -5.71
N GLY A 82 -12.73 -4.03 -5.45
CA GLY A 82 -13.58 -2.87 -5.75
C GLY A 82 -14.53 -2.47 -4.62
N GLU A 83 -14.46 -3.15 -3.47
CA GLU A 83 -15.22 -2.79 -2.27
C GLU A 83 -14.69 -1.48 -1.69
N ILE A 84 -15.58 -0.65 -1.13
CA ILE A 84 -15.27 0.68 -0.61
C ILE A 84 -15.77 0.79 0.83
N ASN A 85 -14.88 1.14 1.76
CA ASN A 85 -15.20 1.40 3.16
C ASN A 85 -14.58 2.71 3.64
N GLN A 86 -15.07 3.24 4.75
CA GLN A 86 -14.55 4.49 5.30
C GLN A 86 -13.18 4.29 5.94
N GLU A 87 -13.03 3.24 6.74
CA GLU A 87 -11.79 2.95 7.46
C GLU A 87 -11.04 1.79 6.81
N LEU A 88 -9.70 1.84 6.88
CA LEU A 88 -8.87 0.73 6.38
C LEU A 88 -9.09 -0.54 7.21
N SER A 89 -9.35 -0.38 8.51
CA SER A 89 -9.61 -1.48 9.45
C SER A 89 -10.78 -2.36 9.04
N ASP A 90 -11.77 -1.80 8.33
CA ASP A 90 -12.95 -2.53 7.86
C ASP A 90 -12.62 -3.64 6.85
N PHE A 91 -11.40 -3.63 6.29
CA PHE A 91 -10.90 -4.66 5.37
C PHE A 91 -9.94 -5.66 6.01
N LEU A 92 -9.48 -5.38 7.23
CA LEU A 92 -8.47 -6.19 7.89
C LEU A 92 -9.15 -7.44 8.48
N PRO A 93 -8.45 -8.59 8.55
CA PRO A 93 -8.97 -9.76 9.23
C PRO A 93 -9.32 -9.44 10.70
N GLU A 94 -10.39 -10.03 11.21
CA GLU A 94 -10.89 -9.82 12.59
C GLU A 94 -9.81 -10.07 13.66
N ASP A 95 -8.88 -11.00 13.40
CA ASP A 95 -7.82 -11.37 14.34
C ASP A 95 -6.54 -10.52 14.23
N ILE A 96 -6.52 -9.44 13.43
CA ILE A 96 -5.28 -8.69 13.21
C ILE A 96 -4.71 -8.07 14.49
N GLU A 97 -5.54 -7.88 15.52
CA GLU A 97 -5.14 -7.40 16.85
C GLU A 97 -4.20 -8.38 17.58
N ASN A 98 -4.23 -9.67 17.23
CA ASN A 98 -3.35 -10.70 17.80
C ASN A 98 -1.94 -10.67 17.19
N PHE A 99 -1.71 -9.83 16.19
CA PHE A 99 -0.42 -9.71 15.53
C PHE A 99 0.43 -8.64 16.19
N ARG A 100 1.70 -8.99 16.46
CA ARG A 100 2.68 -8.05 17.02
C ARG A 100 3.71 -7.70 15.98
N VAL A 101 4.12 -6.44 15.95
CA VAL A 101 5.21 -5.97 15.09
C VAL A 101 6.49 -6.66 15.52
N PHE A 102 7.09 -7.40 14.59
CA PHE A 102 8.39 -8.02 14.77
C PHE A 102 9.49 -7.19 14.11
N LYS A 103 9.20 -6.51 12.99
CA LYS A 103 10.20 -5.74 12.25
C LYS A 103 9.58 -4.58 11.48
N ASN A 104 10.25 -3.44 11.49
CA ASN A 104 9.95 -2.30 10.62
C ASN A 104 11.08 -2.08 9.62
N MET A 105 10.76 -1.62 8.42
CA MET A 105 11.73 -1.32 7.38
C MET A 105 11.27 -0.19 6.47
N LYS A 106 12.21 0.63 6.01
CA LYS A 106 11.98 1.59 4.93
C LYS A 106 12.01 0.84 3.60
N LEU A 107 11.11 1.20 2.70
CA LEU A 107 11.07 0.65 1.36
C LEU A 107 11.78 1.57 0.37
N ILE A 108 12.28 0.98 -0.71
CA ILE A 108 12.86 1.74 -1.83
C ILE A 108 11.74 2.59 -2.45
N PRO A 109 11.96 3.91 -2.66
CA PRO A 109 10.97 4.77 -3.29
C PRO A 109 10.51 4.25 -4.66
N GLN A 110 9.23 4.44 -4.95
CA GLN A 110 8.56 3.87 -6.14
C GLN A 110 8.05 4.99 -7.02
N LEU A 111 8.40 4.96 -8.31
CA LEU A 111 7.91 5.93 -9.29
C LEU A 111 6.66 5.39 -9.98
N ILE A 112 5.60 6.20 -10.03
CA ILE A 112 4.36 5.91 -10.75
C ILE A 112 4.22 6.87 -11.92
N GLY A 113 4.03 6.29 -13.11
CA GLY A 113 3.93 7.05 -14.35
C GLY A 113 5.22 7.80 -14.70
N THR A 114 5.16 8.61 -15.74
CA THR A 114 6.23 9.57 -16.05
C THR A 114 6.05 10.76 -15.11
N PRO A 115 7.09 11.20 -14.38
CA PRO A 115 6.99 12.43 -13.62
C PRO A 115 6.60 13.55 -14.59
N ILE A 116 5.48 14.23 -14.30
CA ILE A 116 5.17 15.46 -15.00
C ILE A 116 6.21 16.45 -14.49
N HIS A 117 7.32 16.60 -15.22
CA HIS A 117 8.16 17.76 -15.02
C HIS A 117 7.24 18.97 -15.22
N PRO A 118 7.13 19.90 -14.25
CA PRO A 118 6.64 21.22 -14.60
C PRO A 118 7.60 21.69 -15.69
N GLN A 119 7.09 21.86 -16.90
CA GLN A 119 7.84 22.45 -17.99
C GLN A 119 8.52 23.69 -17.42
N LYS A 120 9.84 23.82 -17.66
CA LYS A 120 10.59 25.06 -17.44
C LYS A 120 9.81 26.19 -18.13
N ALA A 121 8.97 26.88 -17.38
CA ALA A 121 8.45 28.16 -17.76
C ALA A 121 9.61 29.15 -17.62
N ALA A 122 9.93 29.78 -18.75
CA ALA A 122 10.68 31.03 -18.86
C ALA A 122 12.12 31.05 -18.32
N TYR A 123 13.08 30.93 -19.23
CA TYR A 123 14.16 31.93 -19.34
C TYR A 123 14.42 32.18 -20.83
N LEU A 124 13.63 33.09 -21.40
CA LEU A 124 14.07 33.92 -22.52
C LEU A 124 14.48 35.25 -21.91
N HIS A 125 15.79 35.46 -21.79
CA HIS A 125 16.43 36.78 -21.80
C HIS A 125 17.84 36.60 -22.34
#